data_AF-A0A7K5DSP1-F1
#
_entry.id   AF-A0A7K5DSP1-F1
#
_cell.length_a   1.000
_cell.length_b   1.000
_cell.length_c   1.000
_cell.angle_alpha   90.00
_cell.angle_beta   90.00
_cell.angle_gamma   90.00
#
_symmetry.space_group_name_H-M   'P 1'
#
loop_
_entity.id
_entity.type
_entity.pdbx_description
1 polymer ?
#
loop_
_entity_poly.entity_id
_entity_poly.type
_entity_poly.pdbx_seq_one_letter_code
_entity_poly.pdbx_strand_id
1 'polypeptide(L)'
;AGYQRIEGINLGYLQINGTRMFALAQVLSDLFKDIPRATISKKMETLRIKSRRCDLAELRALKAIRSVPTRAVKCSLISKADLEALCTSCKSLSPRR
;
A
#
# COMPACT_ATOMS: atom_id res chain seq x y z
N ALA A 1 -1.58 3.77 -14.85
CA ALA A 1 -1.43 4.19 -13.43
C ALA A 1 -2.55 5.17 -13.12
N GLY A 2 -3.00 5.27 -11.87
CA GLY A 2 -4.08 6.18 -11.49
C GLY A 2 -4.16 6.35 -9.98
N TYR A 3 -5.24 6.95 -9.50
CA TYR A 3 -5.52 7.12 -8.08
C TYR A 3 -6.83 6.47 -7.69
N GLN A 4 -6.87 5.89 -6.49
CA GLN A 4 -8.09 5.34 -5.91
C GLN A 4 -8.20 5.74 -4.45
N ARG A 5 -9.40 6.17 -4.06
CA ARG A 5 -9.70 6.49 -2.66
C ARG A 5 -9.92 5.20 -1.86
N ILE A 6 -9.14 5.02 -0.79
CA ILE A 6 -9.23 3.90 0.16
C ILE A 6 -9.20 4.50 1.56
N GLU A 7 -10.20 4.18 2.40
CA GLU A 7 -10.32 4.72 3.76
C GLU A 7 -10.18 6.27 3.82
N GLY A 8 -10.75 6.94 2.83
CA GLY A 8 -10.71 8.40 2.72
C GLY A 8 -9.43 8.99 2.11
N ILE A 9 -8.36 8.20 1.92
CA ILE A 9 -7.06 8.63 1.40
C ILE A 9 -6.93 8.29 -0.09
N ASN A 10 -6.35 9.21 -0.87
CA ASN A 10 -6.15 9.01 -2.31
C ASN A 10 -4.80 8.32 -2.58
N LEU A 11 -4.84 7.01 -2.84
CA LEU A 11 -3.63 6.20 -3.06
C LEU A 11 -3.36 5.99 -4.54
N GLY A 12 -2.09 6.13 -4.93
CA GLY A 12 -1.65 5.82 -6.27
C GLY A 12 -1.60 4.32 -6.53
N TYR A 13 -2.07 3.88 -7.70
CA TYR A 13 -2.05 2.48 -8.10
C TYR A 13 -1.52 2.26 -9.52
N LEU A 14 -0.99 1.06 -9.73
CA LEU A 14 -0.72 0.48 -11.03
C LEU A 14 -1.72 -0.63 -11.31
N GLN A 15 -2.11 -0.80 -12.57
CA GLN A 15 -2.89 -1.95 -12.99
C GLN A 15 -1.95 -2.96 -13.62
N ILE A 16 -1.85 -4.14 -13.00
CA ILE A 16 -0.90 -5.20 -13.38
C ILE A 16 -1.72 -6.48 -13.48
N ASN A 17 -1.78 -7.06 -14.68
CA ASN A 17 -2.58 -8.26 -14.97
C ASN A 17 -4.04 -8.13 -14.47
N GLY A 18 -4.67 -6.98 -14.73
CA GLY A 18 -6.03 -6.68 -14.28
C GLY A 18 -6.16 -6.32 -12.80
N THR A 19 -5.15 -6.57 -11.97
CA THR A 19 -5.16 -6.29 -10.54
C THR A 19 -4.64 -4.89 -10.23
N ARG A 20 -5.34 -4.15 -9.36
CA ARG A 20 -4.84 -2.86 -8.85
C ARG A 20 -3.85 -3.11 -7.73
N MET A 21 -2.65 -2.58 -7.94
CA MET A 21 -1.49 -2.76 -7.07
C MET A 21 -1.08 -1.39 -6.52
N PHE A 22 -0.93 -1.31 -5.21
CA PHE A 22 -0.63 -0.07 -4.49
C PHE A 22 0.79 -0.12 -3.94
N ALA A 23 1.49 1.02 -3.93
CA ALA A 23 2.79 1.11 -3.31
C ALA A 23 2.69 0.94 -1.80
N LEU A 24 3.30 -0.11 -1.25
CA LEU A 24 3.30 -0.39 0.18
C LEU A 24 3.93 0.77 0.97
N ALA A 25 4.94 1.44 0.40
CA ALA A 25 5.53 2.63 1.02
C ALA A 25 4.49 3.74 1.24
N GLN A 26 3.63 4.01 0.24
CA GLN A 26 2.56 5.01 0.38
C GLN A 26 1.51 4.57 1.39
N VAL A 27 1.07 3.31 1.30
CA VAL A 27 0.10 2.73 2.22
C VAL A 27 0.57 2.88 3.67
N LEU A 28 1.82 2.54 3.97
CA LEU A 28 2.37 2.66 5.32
C LEU A 28 2.50 4.12 5.78
N SER A 29 2.88 5.04 4.88
CA SER A 29 3.10 6.44 5.20
C SER A 29 1.84 7.29 5.29
N ASP A 30 0.82 6.99 4.49
CA ASP A 30 -0.40 7.79 4.42
C ASP A 30 -1.52 7.13 5.24
N LEU A 31 -1.75 5.83 5.02
CA LEU A 31 -2.90 5.11 5.58
C LEU A 31 -2.66 4.56 6.98
N PHE A 32 -1.45 4.08 7.25
CA PHE A 32 -1.10 3.50 8.55
C PHE A 32 -0.06 4.33 9.30
N LYS A 33 -0.03 5.64 9.06
CA LYS A 33 0.96 6.57 9.63
C LYS A 33 1.06 6.51 11.16
N ASP A 34 -0.06 6.22 11.83
CA ASP A 34 -0.19 6.19 13.29
C ASP A 34 -0.05 4.76 13.87
N ILE A 35 0.12 3.73 13.03
CA ILE A 35 0.28 2.34 13.46
C ILE A 35 1.75 1.94 13.32
N PRO A 36 2.38 1.38 14.37
CA PRO A 36 3.75 0.89 14.29
C PRO A 36 3.92 -0.14 13.17
N ARG A 37 4.98 0.00 12.37
CA ARG A 37 5.26 -0.91 11.25
C ARG A 37 5.36 -2.38 11.68
N ALA A 38 5.90 -2.66 12.86
CA ALA A 38 5.97 -4.02 13.41
C ALA A 38 4.56 -4.65 13.58
N THR A 39 3.59 -3.87 14.04
CA THR A 39 2.19 -4.32 14.17
C THR A 39 1.59 -4.62 12.80
N ILE A 40 1.84 -3.78 11.81
CA ILE A 40 1.36 -3.97 10.44
C ILE A 40 2.00 -5.23 9.83
N SER A 41 3.31 -5.42 9.98
CA SER A 41 4.01 -6.62 9.52
C SER A 41 3.41 -7.89 10.13
N LYS A 42 3.18 -7.91 11.45
CA LYS A 42 2.55 -9.04 12.14
C LYS A 42 1.13 -9.31 11.64
N LYS A 43 0.36 -8.26 11.33
CA LYS A 43 -0.98 -8.39 10.74
C LYS A 43 -0.93 -8.95 9.31
N MET A 44 0.02 -8.50 8.49
CA MET A 44 0.23 -9.04 7.15
C MET A 44 0.60 -10.53 7.20
N GLU A 45 1.46 -10.93 8.14
CA GLU A 45 1.80 -12.35 8.37
C GLU A 45 0.58 -13.17 8.78
N THR A 46 -0.20 -12.67 9.75
CA THR A 46 -1.42 -13.34 10.24
C THR A 46 -2.46 -13.53 9.13
N LEU A 47 -2.61 -12.52 8.27
CA LEU A 47 -3.54 -12.55 7.12
C LEU A 47 -2.94 -13.24 5.89
N ARG A 48 -1.71 -13.76 5.97
CA ARG A 48 -0.95 -14.36 4.85
C ARG A 48 -0.84 -13.43 3.63
N ILE A 49 -0.84 -12.12 3.86
CA ILE A 49 -0.69 -11.10 2.81
C ILE A 49 0.76 -11.10 2.32
N LYS A 50 0.93 -11.23 1.00
CA LYS A 50 2.23 -11.15 0.36
C LYS A 50 2.37 -9.82 -0.38
N SER A 51 3.53 -9.18 -0.22
CA SER A 51 3.91 -8.03 -1.06
C SER A 51 4.91 -8.47 -2.13
N ARG A 52 4.81 -7.87 -3.31
CA ARG A 52 5.72 -8.13 -4.44
C ARG A 52 6.66 -6.96 -4.62
N ARG A 53 7.94 -7.19 -4.90
CA ARG A 53 8.86 -6.08 -5.25
C ARG A 53 8.48 -5.46 -6.59
N CYS A 54 8.57 -4.14 -6.67
CA CYS A 54 8.36 -3.38 -7.91
C CYS A 54 9.51 -3.68 -8.88
N ASP A 55 9.21 -3.83 -10.15
CA ASP A 55 10.23 -3.73 -11.19
C ASP A 55 10.61 -2.26 -11.47
N LEU A 56 11.59 -2.05 -12.34
CA LEU A 56 12.08 -0.71 -12.68
C LEU A 56 11.02 0.15 -13.39
N ALA A 57 10.15 -0.46 -14.20
CA ALA A 57 9.10 0.24 -14.95
C ALA A 57 7.96 0.67 -14.02
N GLU A 58 7.54 -0.22 -13.13
CA GLU A 58 6.55 0.00 -12.08
C GLU A 58 7.03 1.09 -11.10
N LEU A 59 8.29 1.03 -10.67
CA LEU A 59 8.88 2.07 -9.82
C LEU A 59 8.85 3.44 -10.52
N ARG A 60 9.20 3.51 -11.81
CA ARG A 60 9.12 4.76 -12.58
C ARG A 60 7.68 5.27 -12.71
N ALA A 61 6.73 4.38 -12.98
CA ALA A 61 5.31 4.74 -13.09
C ALA A 61 4.75 5.27 -11.76
N LEU A 62 5.11 4.65 -10.63
CA LEU A 62 4.71 5.13 -9.29
C LEU A 62 5.32 6.48 -8.93
N LYS A 63 6.58 6.74 -9.35
CA LYS A 63 7.21 8.05 -9.19
C LYS A 63 6.50 9.12 -10.01
N ALA A 64 6.09 8.80 -11.24
CA ALA A 64 5.38 9.74 -12.12
C ALA A 64 4.04 10.20 -11.51
N ILE A 65 3.33 9.30 -10.82
CA ILE A 65 2.09 9.65 -10.09
C ILE A 65 2.35 10.06 -8.63
N ARG A 66 3.59 10.35 -8.25
CA ARG A 66 3.97 10.80 -6.89
C ARG A 66 3.50 9.86 -5.77
N SER A 67 3.27 8.59 -6.07
CA SER A 67 2.87 7.57 -5.09
C SER A 67 4.06 7.12 -4.24
N VAL A 68 5.28 7.24 -4.78
CA VAL A 68 6.52 7.02 -4.03
C VAL A 68 7.46 8.21 -4.19
N PRO A 69 8.37 8.47 -3.23
CA PRO A 69 9.37 9.52 -3.37
C PRO A 69 10.23 9.32 -4.63
N THR A 70 10.61 10.41 -5.30
CA THR A 70 11.47 10.37 -6.50
C THR A 70 12.81 9.67 -6.24
N ARG A 71 13.33 9.79 -5.01
CA ARG A 71 14.57 9.14 -4.52
C ARG A 71 14.40 7.67 -4.13
N ALA A 72 13.19 7.11 -4.16
CA ALA A 72 12.98 5.71 -3.81
C ALA A 72 13.73 4.79 -4.77
N VAL A 73 14.59 3.92 -4.22
CA VAL A 73 15.34 2.89 -4.96
C VAL A 73 14.74 1.50 -4.79
N LYS A 74 13.86 1.32 -3.80
CA LYS A 74 13.15 0.08 -3.51
C LYS A 74 11.67 0.38 -3.29
N CYS A 75 10.82 -0.53 -3.74
CA CYS A 75 9.38 -0.41 -3.68
C CYS A 75 8.79 -1.82 -3.62
N SER A 76 7.70 -1.96 -2.85
CA SER A 76 6.89 -3.16 -2.84
C SER A 76 5.44 -2.78 -3.14
N LEU A 77 4.71 -3.69 -3.76
CA LEU A 77 3.31 -3.58 -4.11
C LEU A 77 2.46 -4.52 -3.26
N ILE A 78 1.26 -4.04 -2.93
CA ILE A 78 0.19 -4.81 -2.30
C ILE A 78 -1.05 -4.76 -3.19
N SER A 79 -1.78 -5.87 -3.30
CA SER A 79 -3.02 -5.91 -4.08
C SER A 79 -4.12 -5.13 -3.39
N LYS A 80 -5.14 -4.69 -4.14
CA LYS A 80 -6.33 -4.06 -3.58
C LYS A 80 -7.00 -4.91 -2.50
N ALA A 81 -7.19 -6.20 -2.77
CA ALA A 81 -7.86 -7.12 -1.87
C ALA A 81 -7.09 -7.28 -0.55
N ASP A 82 -5.77 -7.45 -0.64
CA ASP A 82 -4.91 -7.55 0.55
C ASP A 82 -4.89 -6.25 1.35
N LEU A 83 -4.86 -5.11 0.65
CA LEU A 83 -4.92 -3.80 1.30
C LEU A 83 -6.24 -3.62 2.06
N GLU A 84 -7.38 -3.98 1.46
CA GLU A 84 -8.69 -3.91 2.11
C GLU A 84 -8.79 -4.87 3.31
N ALA A 85 -8.22 -6.08 3.21
CA ALA A 85 -8.13 -7.03 4.32
C ALA A 85 -7.28 -6.47 5.48
N LEU A 86 -6.14 -5.85 5.15
CA LEU A 86 -5.26 -5.22 6.13
C LEU A 86 -5.96 -4.04 6.81
N CYS A 87 -6.66 -3.18 6.05
CA CYS A 87 -7.46 -2.07 6.59
C CYS A 87 -8.51 -2.59 7.57
N THR A 88 -9.28 -3.60 7.17
CA THR A 88 -10.33 -4.19 8.00
C THR A 88 -9.76 -4.76 9.31
N SER A 89 -8.61 -5.42 9.25
CA SER A 89 -7.93 -5.94 10.43
C SER A 89 -7.34 -4.84 11.32
N CYS A 90 -6.84 -3.75 10.74
CA CYS A 90 -6.28 -2.61 11.47
C CYS A 90 -7.35 -1.62 11.99
N LYS A 91 -8.57 -1.61 11.46
CA LYS A 91 -9.70 -0.82 12.00
C LYS A 91 -10.05 -1.21 13.44
N SER A 92 -9.72 -2.43 13.86
CA SER A 92 -9.82 -2.85 15.28
C SER A 92 -8.81 -2.15 16.20
N LEU A 93 -7.81 -1.46 15.64
CA LEU A 93 -6.71 -0.83 16.36
C LEU A 93 -6.74 0.71 16.33
N SER A 94 -7.45 1.31 15.37
CA SER A 94 -7.68 2.76 15.35
C SER A 94 -8.93 3.08 16.18
N PRO A 95 -8.86 3.87 17.26
CA PRO A 95 -10.06 4.38 17.91
C PRO A 95 -10.83 5.18 16.85
N ARG A 96 -12.12 4.86 16.70
CA ARG A 96 -13.06 5.63 15.87
C ARG A 96 -12.84 7.11 16.21
N ARG A 97 -12.44 7.92 15.24
CA ARG A 97 -12.69 9.36 15.32
C ARG A 97 -14.16 9.60 15.05
#